data_AF-A0A7U7PYJ6-F1
#
_entry.id   AF-A0A7U7PYJ6-F1
#
_cell.length_a   1.000
_cell.length_b   1.000
_cell.length_c   1.000
_cell.angle_alpha   90.00
_cell.angle_beta   90.00
_cell.angle_gamma   90.00
#
_symmetry.space_group_name_H-M   'P 1'
#
loop_
_entity.id
_entity.type
_entity.pdbx_description
1 polymer ?
#
loop_
_entity_poly.entity_id
_entity_poly.type
_entity_poly.pdbx_seq_one_letter_code
_entity_poly.pdbx_strand_id
1 'polypeptide(L)'
;MAQNNQNNYVTKIATWGSFIAIASFIILFVSIFLKFTFDVQFLTQVMNICRYTLILGFILMSLPDVVDKNIKKIIFDAFIIIVFIFFLL
;
A
#
# COMPACT_ATOMS: atom_id res chain seq x y z
N MET A 1 9.83 -25.89 14.89
CA MET A 1 10.76 -24.75 14.65
C MET A 1 10.56 -24.04 13.29
N ALA A 2 9.83 -24.61 12.32
CA ALA A 2 9.59 -23.96 11.01
C ALA A 2 8.58 -22.78 11.02
N GLN A 3 7.60 -22.78 11.92
CA GLN A 3 6.60 -21.70 12.05
C GLN A 3 7.21 -20.33 12.39
N ASN A 4 8.29 -20.31 13.17
CA ASN A 4 8.90 -19.07 13.65
C ASN A 4 9.63 -18.31 12.52
N ASN A 5 10.24 -19.05 11.58
CA ASN A 5 10.93 -18.44 10.44
C ASN A 5 9.93 -17.87 9.42
N GLN A 6 8.84 -18.58 9.14
CA GLN A 6 7.83 -18.13 8.17
C GLN A 6 7.13 -16.85 8.64
N ASN A 7 6.76 -16.75 9.92
CA ASN A 7 6.21 -15.51 10.47
C ASN A 7 7.21 -14.34 10.43
N ASN A 8 8.52 -14.61 10.59
CA ASN A 8 9.54 -13.57 10.53
C ASN A 8 9.72 -12.98 9.11
N TYR A 9 9.70 -13.82 8.07
CA TYR A 9 9.76 -13.34 6.67
C TYR A 9 8.51 -12.56 6.27
N VAL A 10 7.33 -13.07 6.63
CA VAL A 10 6.06 -12.40 6.32
C VAL A 10 5.96 -11.05 7.02
N THR A 11 6.38 -10.97 8.30
CA THR A 11 6.42 -9.71 9.05
C THR A 11 7.37 -8.71 8.39
N LYS A 12 8.57 -9.14 7.96
CA LYS A 12 9.49 -8.25 7.23
C LYS A 12 8.88 -7.73 5.92
N ILE A 13 8.25 -8.60 5.13
CA ILE A 13 7.59 -8.22 3.88
C ILE A 13 6.47 -7.20 4.15
N ALA A 14 5.70 -7.38 5.21
CA ALA A 14 4.66 -6.45 5.61
C ALA A 14 5.21 -5.08 6.03
N THR A 15 6.35 -5.05 6.72
CA THR A 15 7.04 -3.79 7.07
C THR A 15 7.49 -3.05 5.82
N TRP A 16 8.08 -3.76 4.84
CA TRP A 16 8.44 -3.17 3.55
C TRP A 16 7.20 -2.71 2.77
N GLY A 17 6.12 -3.51 2.77
CA GLY A 17 4.84 -3.15 2.17
C GLY A 17 4.24 -1.87 2.75
N SER A 18 4.27 -1.75 4.09
CA SER A 18 3.82 -0.56 4.82
C SER A 18 4.67 0.67 4.45
N PHE A 19 6.00 0.51 4.38
CA PHE A 19 6.91 1.59 3.99
C PHE A 19 6.64 2.06 2.55
N ILE A 20 6.45 1.12 1.63
CA ILE A 20 6.12 1.39 0.23
C ILE A 20 4.77 2.10 0.11
N ALA A 21 3.76 1.68 0.88
CA ALA A 21 2.45 2.34 0.91
C ALA A 21 2.54 3.79 1.40
N ILE A 22 3.25 4.02 2.51
CA ILE A 22 3.44 5.37 3.08
C ILE A 22 4.22 6.27 2.11
N ALA A 23 5.33 5.78 1.57
CA ALA A 23 6.14 6.53 0.60
C ALA A 23 5.32 6.86 -0.66
N SER A 24 4.57 5.91 -1.19
CA SER A 24 3.71 6.12 -2.35
C SER A 24 2.59 7.13 -2.06
N PHE A 25 2.02 7.12 -0.86
CA PHE A 25 1.02 8.09 -0.44
C PHE A 25 1.59 9.52 -0.39
N ILE A 26 2.78 9.69 0.19
CA ILE A 26 3.47 10.99 0.24
C ILE A 26 3.79 11.49 -1.18
N ILE A 27 4.31 10.62 -2.05
CA ILE A 27 4.63 10.99 -3.43
C ILE A 27 3.36 11.37 -4.21
N LEU A 28 2.26 10.64 -4.02
CA LEU A 28 0.96 10.99 -4.60
C LEU A 28 0.48 12.35 -4.13
N PHE A 29 0.58 12.61 -2.82
CA PHE A 29 0.18 13.89 -2.24
C PHE A 29 1.00 15.04 -2.85
N VAL A 30 2.33 14.93 -2.87
CA VAL A 30 3.22 15.93 -3.48
C VAL A 30 2.97 16.09 -4.98
N SER A 31 2.69 15.00 -5.68
CA SER A 31 2.37 15.02 -7.12
C SER A 31 1.06 15.75 -7.41
N ILE A 32 0.05 15.67 -6.53
CA ILE A 32 -1.18 16.46 -6.69
C ILE A 32 -0.89 17.97 -6.65
N PHE A 33 -0.05 18.42 -5.71
CA PHE A 33 0.37 19.84 -5.64
C PHE A 33 1.21 20.26 -6.84
N LEU A 34 2.13 19.40 -7.28
CA LEU A 34 2.94 19.66 -8.46
C LEU A 34 2.09 19.72 -9.74
N LYS A 35 1.04 18.89 -9.86
CA LYS A 35 0.12 18.90 -11.01
C LYS A 35 -0.67 20.20 -11.09
N PHE A 36 -1.04 20.75 -9.93
CA PHE A 36 -1.71 22.05 -9.86
C PHE A 36 -0.82 23.19 -10.40
N THR A 37 0.49 23.09 -10.19
CA THR A 37 1.47 24.11 -10.61
C THR A 37 2.00 23.88 -12.04
N PHE A 38 2.17 22.62 -12.45
CA PHE A 38 2.75 22.24 -13.72
C PHE A 38 1.90 21.12 -14.38
N ASP A 39 1.18 21.47 -15.45
CA ASP A 39 0.36 20.52 -16.22
C ASP A 39 1.24 19.65 -17.15
N VAL A 40 2.03 18.78 -16.55
CA VAL A 40 2.96 17.90 -17.27
C VAL A 40 2.39 16.48 -17.30
N GLN A 41 2.27 15.90 -18.50
CA GLN A 41 1.80 14.53 -18.70
C GLN A 41 2.63 13.49 -17.91
N PHE A 42 3.93 13.76 -17.71
CA PHE A 42 4.82 12.96 -16.88
C PHE A 42 4.28 12.78 -15.45
N LEU A 43 3.72 13.83 -14.86
CA LEU A 43 3.21 13.80 -13.50
C LEU A 43 1.98 12.90 -13.37
N THR A 44 1.14 12.87 -14.41
CA THR A 44 -0.01 11.97 -14.46
C THR A 44 0.44 10.50 -14.51
N GLN A 45 1.52 10.19 -15.22
CA GLN A 45 2.09 8.84 -15.22
C GLN A 45 2.69 8.46 -13.85
N VAL A 46 3.43 9.37 -13.22
CA VAL A 46 3.99 9.15 -11.86
C VAL A 46 2.88 8.91 -10.84
N MET A 47 1.80 9.70 -10.89
CA MET A 47 0.63 9.50 -10.02
C MET A 47 -0.01 8.13 -10.21
N ASN A 48 -0.16 7.65 -11.46
CA ASN A 48 -0.72 6.33 -11.73
C ASN A 48 0.17 5.19 -11.22
N ILE A 49 1.50 5.28 -11.42
CA ILE A 49 2.44 4.29 -10.86
C ILE A 49 2.37 4.28 -9.34
N CYS A 50 2.32 5.46 -8.71
CA CYS A 50 2.19 5.56 -7.26
C CYS A 50 0.86 4.96 -6.78
N ARG A 51 -0.25 5.16 -7.48
CA ARG A 51 -1.55 4.54 -7.16
C ARG A 51 -1.44 3.01 -7.10
N TYR A 52 -0.88 2.38 -8.14
CA TYR A 52 -0.72 0.93 -8.18
C TYR A 52 0.25 0.42 -7.10
N THR A 53 1.36 1.14 -6.89
CA THR A 53 2.36 0.79 -5.87
C THR A 53 1.78 0.89 -4.45
N LEU A 54 0.89 1.85 -4.20
CA LEU A 54 0.19 2.03 -2.93
C LEU A 54 -0.75 0.86 -2.63
N ILE A 55 -1.55 0.43 -3.62
CA ILE A 55 -2.42 -0.75 -3.51
C ILE A 55 -1.58 -2.00 -3.22
N LEU A 56 -0.46 -2.18 -3.94
CA LEU A 56 0.46 -3.29 -3.71
C LEU A 56 1.04 -3.27 -2.29
N GLY A 57 1.43 -2.09 -1.79
CA GLY A 57 1.94 -1.92 -0.43
C GLY A 57 0.93 -2.33 0.65
N PHE A 58 -0.35 -1.98 0.48
CA PHE A 58 -1.40 -2.42 1.39
C PHE A 58 -1.67 -3.92 1.34
N ILE A 59 -1.66 -4.53 0.14
CA ILE A 59 -1.78 -5.99 0.01
C ILE A 59 -0.64 -6.68 0.78
N LEU A 60 0.60 -6.19 0.63
CA LEU A 60 1.75 -6.73 1.35
C LEU A 60 1.65 -6.52 2.86
N MET A 61 1.11 -5.39 3.32
CA MET A 61 0.88 -5.09 4.73
C MET A 61 -0.14 -6.06 5.36
N SER A 62 -1.16 -6.48 4.60
CA SER A 62 -2.21 -7.39 5.06
C SER A 62 -1.82 -8.88 5.10
N LEU A 63 -0.72 -9.27 4.43
CA LEU A 63 -0.21 -10.65 4.40
C LEU A 63 -0.05 -11.31 5.78
N PRO A 64 0.63 -10.70 6.78
CA PRO A 64 0.78 -11.28 8.11
C PRO A 64 -0.55 -11.56 8.79
N ASP A 65 -1.54 -10.67 8.65
CA ASP A 65 -2.85 -10.87 9.26
C ASP A 65 -3.63 -12.03 8.62
N VAL A 66 -3.42 -12.28 7.32
CA VAL A 66 -3.93 -13.48 6.62
C VAL A 66 -3.24 -14.75 7.10
N VAL A 67 -1.91 -14.71 7.27
CA VAL A 67 -1.12 -15.86 7.74
C VAL A 67 -1.46 -16.22 9.19
N ASP A 68 -1.65 -15.23 10.06
CA ASP A 68 -2.06 -15.40 11.46
C ASP A 68 -3.57 -15.70 11.60
N LYS A 69 -4.31 -15.86 10.49
CA LYS A 69 -5.76 -16.14 10.43
C LYS A 69 -6.61 -15.18 11.26
N ASN A 70 -6.18 -13.93 11.38
CA ASN A 70 -6.83 -12.97 12.25
C ASN A 70 -7.98 -12.26 11.51
N ILE A 71 -9.10 -12.95 11.35
CA ILE A 71 -10.25 -12.57 10.50
C ILE A 71 -10.70 -11.11 10.71
N LYS A 72 -10.71 -10.61 11.96
CA LYS A 72 -11.09 -9.23 12.26
C LYS A 72 -10.16 -8.21 11.60
N LYS A 73 -8.85 -8.45 11.64
CA LYS A 73 -7.86 -7.57 11.03
C LYS A 73 -7.86 -7.66 9.51
N ILE A 74 -8.00 -8.87 8.96
CA ILE A 74 -8.11 -9.09 7.52
C ILE A 74 -9.29 -8.29 6.93
N ILE A 75 -10.46 -8.33 7.58
CA ILE A 75 -11.65 -7.57 7.13
C ILE A 75 -11.39 -6.06 7.19
N PHE A 76 -10.70 -5.59 8.23
CA PHE A 76 -10.35 -4.18 8.38
C PHE A 76 -9.36 -3.70 7.31
N ASP A 77 -8.31 -4.47 7.05
CA ASP A 77 -7.33 -4.18 6.00
C ASP A 77 -7.96 -4.22 4.61
N ALA A 78 -8.81 -5.21 4.32
CA ALA A 78 -9.54 -5.30 3.07
C ALA A 78 -10.48 -4.09 2.89
N PHE A 79 -11.16 -3.66 3.95
CA PHE A 79 -11.99 -2.46 3.93
C PHE A 79 -11.17 -1.20 3.62
N ILE A 80 -9.99 -1.03 4.26
CA ILE A 80 -9.08 0.09 3.96
C ILE A 80 -8.64 0.06 2.49
N ILE A 81 -8.23 -1.09 1.97
CA ILE A 81 -7.83 -1.24 0.56
C ILE A 81 -8.96 -0.83 -0.38
N ILE A 82 -10.19 -1.28 -0.13
CA ILE A 82 -11.36 -0.95 -0.94
C ILE A 82 -11.66 0.56 -0.89
N VAL A 83 -11.61 1.17 0.29
CA VAL A 83 -11.80 2.63 0.46
C VAL A 83 -10.74 3.40 -0.31
N PHE A 84 -9.48 2.99 -0.22
CA PHE A 84 -8.39 3.63 -0.97
C PHE A 84 -8.54 3.46 -2.47
N ILE A 85 -8.95 2.29 -2.96
CA ILE A 85 -9.24 2.08 -4.38
C ILE A 85 -10.36 3.04 -4.83
N PHE A 86 -11.45 3.14 -4.08
CA PHE A 86 -12.57 4.05 -4.42
C PHE A 86 -12.18 5.53 -4.38
N PHE A 87 -11.32 5.93 -3.46
CA PHE A 87 -10.90 7.33 -3.31
C PHE A 87 -9.78 7.70 -4.31
N LEU A 88 -8.98 6.74 -4.76
CA LEU A 88 -7.88 6.93 -5.71
C LEU A 88 -8.27 6.66 -7.17
N LEU A 89 -9.40 6.00 -7.47
CA LEU A 89 -9.91 5.86 -8.84
C LEU A 89 -10.51 7.18 -9.32
#